data_AF-A0A2N2IYU7-F1
#
_entry.id   AF-A0A2N2IYU7-F1
#
_cell.length_a   1.000
_cell.length_b   1.000
_cell.length_c   1.000
_cell.angle_alpha   90.00
_cell.angle_beta   90.00
_cell.angle_gamma   90.00
#
_symmetry.space_group_name_H-M   'P 1'
#
loop_
_entity.id
_entity.type
_entity.pdbx_description
1 polymer ?
#
loop_
_entity_poly.entity_id
_entity_poly.type
_entity_poly.pdbx_seq_one_letter_code
_entity_poly.pdbx_strand_id
1 'polypeptide(L)'
;MNLRPLSFDDRQPVTEYLRRFPPEISELTFTNLYAWRHSRPILIDEFRESLLFFAETKTGLAILGNPVGLVSLPEVFTEYTSRIAGADRFPKERLPDVALNGAMVVEDRDNADYVYRREDLASLAGRHFTKKRNHINQCLAAYKCQYEMITEETVPECLAMQDRWCAARDCKTEPGLCGEYRAIVETLQ
;
A
#
# COMPACT_ATOMS: atom_id res chain seq x y z
N MET A 1 -21.44 12.17 5.66
CA MET A 1 -20.28 11.36 6.07
C MET A 1 -20.77 10.02 6.61
N ASN A 2 -20.54 8.96 5.85
CA ASN A 2 -20.92 7.59 6.20
C ASN A 2 -19.65 6.74 6.30
N LEU A 3 -18.74 7.10 7.22
CA LEU A 3 -17.55 6.31 7.47
C LEU A 3 -17.93 4.88 7.86
N ARG A 4 -17.36 3.93 7.15
CA ARG A 4 -17.48 2.52 7.48
C ARG A 4 -16.16 1.80 7.20
N PRO A 5 -15.90 0.67 7.87
CA PRO A 5 -14.76 -0.16 7.56
C PRO A 5 -14.76 -0.61 6.10
N LEU A 6 -13.56 -0.67 5.51
CA LEU A 6 -13.32 -1.33 4.23
C LEU A 6 -13.61 -2.82 4.37
N SER A 7 -14.40 -3.38 3.45
CA SER A 7 -14.72 -4.81 3.38
C SER A 7 -14.30 -5.41 2.04
N PHE A 8 -14.45 -6.74 1.91
CA PHE A 8 -14.13 -7.41 0.65
C PHE A 8 -15.10 -7.03 -0.48
N ASP A 9 -16.36 -6.73 -0.13
CA ASP A 9 -17.40 -6.32 -1.08
C ASP A 9 -17.02 -5.01 -1.79
N ASP A 10 -16.11 -4.23 -1.18
CA ASP A 10 -15.59 -2.99 -1.76
C ASP A 10 -14.55 -3.22 -2.86
N ARG A 11 -14.10 -4.47 -3.09
CA ARG A 11 -13.04 -4.78 -4.07
C ARG A 11 -13.30 -4.18 -5.43
N GLN A 12 -14.48 -4.42 -5.98
CA GLN A 12 -14.85 -3.93 -7.30
C GLN A 12 -15.00 -2.40 -7.33
N PRO A 13 -15.81 -1.75 -6.48
CA PRO A 13 -15.97 -0.30 -6.54
C PRO A 13 -14.68 0.47 -6.24
N VAL A 14 -13.88 0.05 -5.24
CA VAL A 14 -12.59 0.67 -4.94
C VAL A 14 -11.63 0.55 -6.13
N THR A 15 -11.52 -0.64 -6.73
CA THR A 15 -10.63 -0.85 -7.88
C THR A 15 -11.04 0.00 -9.08
N GLU A 16 -12.34 0.22 -9.29
CA GLU A 16 -12.81 1.11 -10.36
C GLU A 16 -12.44 2.58 -10.09
N TYR A 17 -12.63 3.06 -8.86
CA TYR A 17 -12.18 4.40 -8.46
C TYR A 17 -10.67 4.59 -8.67
N LEU A 18 -9.86 3.64 -8.20
CA LEU A 18 -8.41 3.67 -8.34
C LEU A 18 -7.96 3.55 -9.82
N ARG A 19 -8.73 2.90 -10.68
CA ARG A 19 -8.46 2.86 -12.12
C ARG A 19 -8.77 4.19 -12.80
N ARG A 20 -9.90 4.81 -12.45
CA ARG A 20 -10.34 6.10 -13.00
C ARG A 20 -9.47 7.25 -12.52
N PHE A 21 -8.99 7.18 -11.28
CA PHE A 21 -8.12 8.16 -10.65
C PHE A 21 -6.86 7.47 -10.09
N PRO A 22 -5.90 7.10 -10.95
CA PRO A 22 -4.70 6.37 -10.54
C PRO A 22 -3.90 7.12 -9.47
N PRO A 23 -3.68 6.51 -8.30
CA PRO A 23 -2.78 7.07 -7.29
C PRO A 23 -1.32 6.90 -7.71
N GLU A 24 -0.45 7.72 -7.13
CA GLU A 24 1.00 7.64 -7.35
C GLU A 24 1.73 6.79 -6.31
N ILE A 25 1.06 6.52 -5.19
CA ILE A 25 1.62 5.78 -4.05
C ILE A 25 1.20 4.31 -4.08
N SER A 26 2.09 3.43 -3.61
CA SER A 26 1.88 1.98 -3.53
C SER A 26 0.79 1.61 -2.51
N GLU A 27 0.57 2.48 -1.52
CA GLU A 27 -0.37 2.26 -0.43
C GLU A 27 -1.82 2.13 -0.95
N LEU A 28 -2.17 2.88 -2.01
CA LEU A 28 -3.53 2.95 -2.56
C LEU A 28 -3.78 1.90 -3.64
N THR A 29 -3.67 0.64 -3.25
CA THR A 29 -4.25 -0.48 -4.02
C THR A 29 -5.30 -1.17 -3.15
N PHE A 30 -6.34 -1.75 -3.76
CA PHE A 30 -7.34 -2.48 -2.98
C PHE A 30 -6.69 -3.58 -2.14
N THR A 31 -5.79 -4.37 -2.75
CA THR A 31 -5.08 -5.45 -2.06
C THR A 31 -4.33 -4.94 -0.84
N ASN A 32 -3.55 -3.85 -0.96
CA ASN A 32 -2.80 -3.32 0.17
C ASN A 32 -3.73 -2.78 1.27
N LEU A 33 -4.70 -1.95 0.91
CA LEU A 33 -5.68 -1.40 1.86
C LEU A 33 -6.45 -2.50 2.61
N TYR A 34 -6.85 -3.55 1.89
CA TYR A 34 -7.59 -4.66 2.46
C TYR A 34 -6.70 -5.56 3.33
N ALA A 35 -5.52 -5.94 2.86
CA ALA A 35 -4.61 -6.84 3.56
C ALA A 35 -4.13 -6.26 4.89
N TRP A 36 -3.85 -4.95 4.93
CA TRP A 36 -3.34 -4.29 6.14
C TRP A 36 -4.43 -3.87 7.13
N ARG A 37 -5.72 -4.03 6.81
CA ARG A 37 -6.84 -3.50 7.63
C ARG A 37 -6.86 -4.00 9.07
N HIS A 38 -6.29 -5.17 9.38
CA HIS A 38 -6.25 -5.69 10.75
C HIS A 38 -5.16 -5.02 11.60
N SER A 39 -4.09 -4.57 10.97
CA SER A 39 -2.97 -3.86 11.62
C SER A 39 -3.20 -2.35 11.63
N ARG A 40 -3.89 -1.85 10.60
CA ARG A 40 -4.27 -0.46 10.40
C ARG A 40 -5.72 -0.42 9.88
N PRO A 41 -6.72 -0.36 10.76
CA PRO A 41 -8.12 -0.27 10.34
C PRO A 41 -8.34 0.83 9.32
N ILE A 42 -8.81 0.43 8.12
CA ILE A 42 -9.11 1.35 7.02
C ILE A 42 -10.60 1.61 7.01
N LEU A 43 -10.97 2.90 7.10
CA LEU A 43 -12.33 3.38 6.92
C LEU A 43 -12.43 4.04 5.55
N ILE A 44 -13.61 3.96 4.93
CA ILE A 44 -13.91 4.62 3.66
C ILE A 44 -15.15 5.49 3.76
N ASP A 45 -15.18 6.54 2.95
CA ASP A 45 -16.36 7.39 2.71
C ASP A 45 -16.34 7.87 1.25
N GLU A 46 -17.53 8.05 0.68
CA GLU A 46 -17.68 8.66 -0.63
C GLU A 46 -18.14 10.11 -0.48
N PHE A 47 -17.41 11.02 -1.10
CA PHE A 47 -17.68 12.44 -1.02
C PHE A 47 -17.43 13.11 -2.37
N ARG A 48 -18.48 13.69 -2.96
CA ARG A 48 -18.43 14.46 -4.22
C ARG A 48 -17.65 13.72 -5.33
N GLU A 49 -18.14 12.55 -5.73
CA GLU A 49 -17.52 11.70 -6.76
C GLU A 49 -16.05 11.31 -6.46
N SER A 50 -15.72 11.26 -5.18
CA SER A 50 -14.38 10.90 -4.73
C SER A 50 -14.47 9.88 -3.62
N LEU A 51 -13.58 8.89 -3.67
CA LEU A 51 -13.43 7.90 -2.63
C LEU A 51 -12.29 8.33 -1.70
N LEU A 52 -12.60 8.38 -0.41
CA LEU A 52 -11.67 8.77 0.65
C LEU A 52 -11.33 7.56 1.50
N PHE A 53 -10.05 7.40 1.81
CA PHE A 53 -9.55 6.39 2.73
C PHE A 53 -9.06 7.07 4.00
N PHE A 54 -9.35 6.47 5.14
CA PHE A 54 -8.94 6.99 6.44
C PHE A 54 -8.35 5.88 7.28
N ALA A 55 -7.38 6.25 8.12
CA ALA A 55 -6.78 5.37 9.10
C ALA A 55 -6.68 6.07 10.44
N GLU A 56 -6.83 5.31 11.53
CA GLU A 56 -6.58 5.84 12.87
C GLU A 56 -5.08 6.05 13.09
N THR A 57 -4.75 7.18 13.71
CA THR A 57 -3.41 7.53 14.14
C THR A 57 -3.41 7.86 15.63
N LYS A 58 -2.23 8.06 16.22
CA LYS A 58 -2.10 8.48 17.62
C LYS A 58 -2.80 9.80 17.93
N THR A 59 -3.01 10.67 16.93
CA THR A 59 -3.60 12.00 17.09
C THR A 59 -5.06 12.07 16.64
N GLY A 60 -5.63 10.96 16.17
CA GLY A 60 -7.00 10.87 15.65
C GLY A 60 -7.03 10.27 14.25
N LEU A 61 -8.18 10.37 13.58
CA LEU A 61 -8.36 9.86 12.23
C LEU A 61 -7.56 10.70 11.23
N ALA A 62 -6.84 10.08 10.30
CA ALA A 62 -6.16 10.79 9.22
C ALA A 62 -6.65 10.28 7.87
N ILE A 63 -6.66 11.16 6.87
CA ILE A 63 -6.83 10.76 5.46
C ILE A 63 -5.58 10.00 5.04
N LEU A 64 -5.75 8.88 4.35
CA LEU A 64 -4.66 8.08 3.79
C LEU A 64 -4.49 8.36 2.30
N GLY A 65 -3.34 8.91 1.92
CA GLY A 65 -3.06 9.32 0.54
C GLY A 65 -3.92 10.49 0.08
N ASN A 66 -3.97 10.69 -1.23
CA ASN A 66 -4.84 11.71 -1.83
C ASN A 66 -6.28 11.23 -1.95
N PRO A 67 -7.26 12.16 -1.92
CA PRO A 67 -8.61 11.84 -2.37
C PRO A 67 -8.60 11.19 -3.76
N VAL A 68 -9.31 10.07 -3.91
CA VAL A 68 -9.40 9.33 -5.18
C VAL A 68 -10.63 9.82 -5.92
N GLY A 69 -10.48 10.94 -6.62
CA GLY A 69 -11.58 11.59 -7.34
C GLY A 69 -11.29 13.05 -7.67
N LEU A 70 -12.36 13.84 -7.74
CA LEU A 70 -12.31 15.25 -8.14
C LEU A 70 -12.13 16.22 -6.97
N VAL A 71 -12.38 15.77 -5.73
CA VAL A 71 -12.31 16.64 -4.56
C VAL A 71 -10.87 16.96 -4.18
N SER A 72 -10.60 18.21 -3.83
CA SER A 72 -9.29 18.63 -3.35
C SER A 72 -9.09 18.32 -1.87
N LEU A 73 -7.84 18.12 -1.45
CA LEU A 73 -7.50 17.89 -0.04
C LEU A 73 -8.03 19.03 0.89
N PRO A 74 -7.92 20.33 0.53
CA PRO A 74 -8.52 21.42 1.32
C PRO A 74 -10.04 21.33 1.49
N GLU A 75 -10.77 20.89 0.46
CA GLU A 75 -12.22 20.67 0.56
C GLU A 75 -12.55 19.55 1.54
N VAL A 76 -11.77 18.45 1.52
CA VAL A 76 -11.93 17.37 2.51
C VAL A 76 -11.61 17.87 3.91
N PHE A 77 -10.53 18.64 4.11
CA PHE A 77 -10.25 19.25 5.41
C PHE A 77 -11.36 20.18 5.90
N THR A 78 -11.99 20.93 5.00
CA THR A 78 -13.10 21.83 5.34
C THR A 78 -14.35 21.05 5.76
N GLU A 79 -14.71 20.00 5.03
CA GLU A 79 -15.89 19.18 5.33
C GLU A 79 -15.69 18.30 6.58
N TYR A 80 -14.50 17.70 6.73
CA TYR A 80 -14.23 16.71 7.77
C TYR A 80 -13.53 17.30 9.00
N THR A 81 -13.27 18.62 9.02
CA THR A 81 -12.46 19.40 9.99
C THR A 81 -12.30 18.76 11.37
N SER A 82 -13.39 18.66 12.16
CA SER A 82 -13.29 18.25 13.57
C SER A 82 -13.07 16.76 13.78
N ARG A 83 -13.07 15.97 12.70
CA ARG A 83 -13.02 14.51 12.74
C ARG A 83 -11.71 13.95 12.22
N ILE A 84 -10.91 14.75 11.51
CA ILE A 84 -9.59 14.33 11.04
C ILE A 84 -8.48 15.19 11.66
N ALA A 85 -7.41 14.52 12.07
CA ALA A 85 -6.21 15.12 12.64
C ALA A 85 -5.20 15.53 11.55
N GLY A 86 -5.34 15.04 10.31
CA GLY A 86 -4.39 15.32 9.24
C GLY A 86 -4.58 14.41 8.02
N ALA A 87 -3.55 14.39 7.18
CA ALA A 87 -3.38 13.45 6.09
C ALA A 87 -2.00 12.78 6.21
N ASP A 88 -1.92 11.50 5.88
CA ASP A 88 -0.70 10.68 5.92
C ASP A 88 -0.51 9.99 4.56
N ARG A 89 0.74 9.62 4.23
CA ARG A 89 1.14 9.01 2.95
C ARG A 89 0.69 9.83 1.73
N PHE A 90 0.66 11.15 1.86
CA PHE A 90 0.21 12.02 0.78
C PHE A 90 1.36 12.33 -0.20
N PRO A 91 1.20 12.12 -1.53
CA PRO A 91 2.26 12.39 -2.49
C PRO A 91 2.54 13.89 -2.60
N LYS A 92 3.82 14.26 -2.55
CA LYS A 92 4.28 15.67 -2.55
C LYS A 92 3.79 16.41 -3.79
N GLU A 93 3.72 15.72 -4.92
CA GLU A 93 3.33 16.22 -6.23
C GLU A 93 1.86 16.66 -6.29
N ARG A 94 1.04 16.19 -5.33
CA ARG A 94 -0.38 16.55 -5.21
C ARG A 94 -0.63 17.59 -4.13
N LEU A 95 0.41 18.04 -3.42
CA LEU A 95 0.23 19.03 -2.37
C LEU A 95 -0.25 20.33 -3.01
N PRO A 96 -1.31 20.96 -2.48
CA PRO A 96 -1.76 22.23 -3.02
C PRO A 96 -0.68 23.30 -2.81
N ASP A 97 -0.51 24.19 -3.80
CA ASP A 97 0.36 25.37 -3.68
C ASP A 97 -0.11 26.34 -2.58
N VAL A 98 -1.39 26.23 -2.19
CA VAL A 98 -2.00 27.04 -1.15
C VAL A 98 -1.73 26.41 0.21
N ALA A 99 -1.34 27.25 1.18
CA ALA A 99 -1.20 26.86 2.56
C ALA A 99 -2.46 26.11 3.04
N LEU A 100 -2.29 24.86 3.47
CA LEU A 100 -3.34 24.02 4.05
C LEU A 100 -3.80 24.56 5.42
N ASN A 101 -4.37 25.77 5.47
CA ASN A 101 -4.94 26.40 6.68
C ASN A 101 -4.12 26.20 7.97
N GLY A 102 -2.79 26.36 7.91
CA GLY A 102 -1.91 26.20 9.07
C GLY A 102 -1.46 24.77 9.38
N ALA A 103 -1.74 23.80 8.51
CA ALA A 103 -1.18 22.46 8.61
C ALA A 103 0.33 22.47 8.32
N MET A 104 1.05 21.65 9.08
CA MET A 104 2.48 21.42 8.91
C MET A 104 2.71 20.22 8.00
N VAL A 105 3.46 20.41 6.92
CA VAL A 105 3.87 19.33 6.02
C VAL A 105 5.23 18.81 6.48
N VAL A 106 5.34 17.51 6.71
CA VAL A 106 6.59 16.85 7.13
C VAL A 106 6.88 15.71 6.15
N GLU A 107 8.10 15.66 5.64
CA GLU A 107 8.57 14.55 4.81
C GLU A 107 8.87 13.33 5.68
N ASP A 108 8.38 12.16 5.26
CA ASP A 108 8.61 10.87 5.89
C ASP A 108 9.37 9.96 4.91
N ARG A 109 10.71 10.09 4.91
CA ARG A 109 11.58 9.38 3.97
C ARG A 109 11.50 7.86 4.11
N ASP A 110 11.22 7.35 5.31
CA ASP A 110 11.13 5.91 5.56
C ASP A 110 9.92 5.27 4.86
N ASN A 111 8.96 6.10 4.43
CA ASN A 111 7.74 5.68 3.73
C ASN A 111 7.67 6.15 2.27
N ALA A 112 8.82 6.52 1.69
CA ALA A 112 8.90 6.83 0.27
C ALA A 112 8.90 5.56 -0.60
N ASP A 113 8.08 5.55 -1.66
CA ASP A 113 8.02 4.44 -2.61
C ASP A 113 9.22 4.38 -3.56
N TYR A 114 9.66 3.16 -3.87
CA TYR A 114 10.65 2.92 -4.91
C TYR A 114 9.95 2.61 -6.24
N VAL A 115 10.06 3.55 -7.19
CA VAL A 115 9.47 3.41 -8.53
C VAL A 115 10.55 3.03 -9.54
N TYR A 116 10.29 1.96 -10.30
CA TYR A 116 11.18 1.45 -11.35
C TYR A 116 10.44 1.34 -12.68
N ARG A 117 11.19 1.46 -13.79
CA ARG A 117 10.64 1.09 -15.10
C ARG A 117 10.52 -0.42 -15.18
N ARG A 118 9.36 -0.88 -15.64
CA ARG A 118 9.10 -2.31 -15.85
C ARG A 118 10.11 -2.93 -16.81
N GLU A 119 10.46 -2.23 -17.88
CA GLU A 119 11.41 -2.67 -18.91
C GLU A 119 12.81 -2.88 -18.32
N ASP A 120 13.22 -2.01 -17.40
CA ASP A 120 14.52 -2.10 -16.73
C ASP A 120 14.61 -3.35 -15.86
N LEU A 121 13.58 -3.63 -15.05
CA LEU A 121 13.54 -4.82 -14.20
C LEU A 121 13.33 -6.12 -14.99
N ALA A 122 12.59 -6.07 -16.10
CA ALA A 122 12.34 -7.24 -16.94
C ALA A 122 13.55 -7.63 -17.79
N SER A 123 14.27 -6.66 -18.35
CA SER A 123 15.43 -6.91 -19.23
C SER A 123 16.75 -6.98 -18.47
N LEU A 124 16.83 -6.28 -17.33
CA LEU A 124 18.06 -6.08 -16.58
C LEU A 124 19.22 -5.60 -17.48
N ALA A 125 18.94 -4.74 -18.45
CA ALA A 125 19.90 -4.33 -19.47
C ALA A 125 20.95 -3.33 -18.96
N GLY A 126 22.17 -3.40 -19.50
CA GLY A 126 23.23 -2.43 -19.24
C GLY A 126 24.11 -2.72 -18.00
N ARG A 127 25.13 -1.88 -17.81
CA ARG A 127 26.21 -2.14 -16.84
C ARG A 127 25.74 -2.11 -15.38
N HIS A 128 24.75 -1.28 -15.05
CA HIS A 128 24.26 -1.11 -13.67
C HIS A 128 23.54 -2.36 -13.13
N PHE A 129 22.89 -3.15 -13.99
CA PHE A 129 22.25 -4.41 -13.61
C PHE A 129 23.18 -5.63 -13.66
N THR A 130 24.46 -5.47 -13.98
CA THR A 130 25.42 -6.59 -14.08
C THR A 130 25.43 -7.46 -12.83
N LYS A 131 25.40 -6.84 -11.64
CA LYS A 131 25.37 -7.60 -10.37
C LYS A 131 24.07 -8.42 -10.22
N LYS A 132 22.93 -7.90 -10.64
CA LYS A 132 21.63 -8.61 -10.59
C LYS A 132 21.62 -9.80 -11.55
N ARG A 133 22.08 -9.62 -12.78
CA ARG A 133 22.24 -10.73 -13.75
C ARG A 133 23.19 -11.80 -13.24
N ASN A 134 24.30 -11.42 -12.60
CA ASN A 134 25.23 -12.38 -12.01
C ASN A 134 24.59 -13.21 -10.89
N HIS A 135 23.76 -12.62 -10.02
CA HIS A 135 23.02 -13.36 -8.99
C HIS A 135 22.03 -14.36 -9.60
N ILE A 136 21.31 -13.97 -10.65
CA ILE A 136 20.38 -14.86 -11.36
C ILE A 136 21.16 -16.01 -12.00
N ASN A 137 22.24 -15.73 -12.72
CA ASN A 137 23.07 -16.75 -13.37
C ASN A 137 23.65 -17.73 -12.34
N GLN A 138 24.11 -17.23 -11.18
CA GLN A 138 24.61 -18.08 -10.11
C GLN A 138 23.51 -19.02 -9.57
N CYS A 139 22.30 -18.51 -9.37
CA CYS A 139 21.16 -19.30 -8.92
C CYS A 139 20.79 -20.40 -9.92
N LEU A 140 20.66 -20.04 -11.21
CA LEU A 140 20.31 -20.96 -12.29
C LEU A 140 21.38 -22.02 -12.57
N ALA A 141 22.65 -21.70 -12.29
CA ALA A 141 23.74 -22.68 -12.40
C ALA A 141 23.78 -23.67 -11.22
N ALA A 142 23.36 -23.22 -10.03
CA ALA A 142 23.41 -24.02 -8.81
C ALA A 142 22.13 -24.85 -8.55
N TYR A 143 20.98 -24.41 -9.07
CA TYR A 143 19.67 -24.97 -8.75
C TYR A 143 18.78 -25.09 -9.97
N LYS A 144 17.85 -26.06 -9.94
CA LYS A 144 16.75 -26.15 -10.90
C LYS A 144 15.63 -25.20 -10.48
N CYS A 145 15.66 -23.98 -11.01
CA CYS A 145 14.62 -22.98 -10.74
C CYS A 145 13.50 -23.07 -11.77
N GLN A 146 12.26 -22.95 -11.30
CA GLN A 146 11.07 -22.83 -12.14
C GLN A 146 10.23 -21.66 -11.63
N TYR A 147 9.52 -21.01 -12.54
CA TYR A 147 8.54 -19.98 -12.22
C TYR A 147 7.15 -20.56 -12.43
N GLU A 148 6.29 -20.37 -11.43
CA GLU A 148 4.90 -20.81 -11.46
C GLU A 148 4.03 -19.65 -10.96
N MET A 149 2.83 -19.54 -11.53
CA MET A 149 1.83 -18.60 -11.05
C MET A 149 1.29 -19.12 -9.72
N ILE A 150 1.00 -18.22 -8.79
CA ILE A 150 0.28 -18.60 -7.56
C ILE A 150 -1.16 -18.95 -7.96
N THR A 151 -1.55 -20.20 -7.69
CA THR A 151 -2.91 -20.73 -7.80
C THR A 151 -3.40 -21.19 -6.43
N GLU A 152 -4.70 -21.49 -6.31
CA GLU A 152 -5.30 -22.01 -5.08
C GLU A 152 -4.57 -23.27 -4.55
N GLU A 153 -4.07 -24.12 -5.45
CA GLU A 153 -3.32 -25.33 -5.08
C GLU A 153 -1.93 -25.03 -4.49
N THR A 154 -1.32 -23.92 -4.89
CA THR A 154 0.04 -23.52 -4.44
C THR A 154 0.04 -22.61 -3.22
N VAL A 155 -1.11 -22.02 -2.86
CA VAL A 155 -1.27 -21.16 -1.68
C VAL A 155 -0.74 -21.81 -0.39
N PRO A 156 -1.03 -23.10 -0.08
CA PRO A 156 -0.49 -23.74 1.12
C PRO A 156 1.05 -23.75 1.17
N GLU A 157 1.72 -23.84 0.02
CA GLU A 157 3.18 -23.81 -0.04
C GLU A 157 3.74 -22.41 0.25
N CYS A 158 3.08 -21.36 -0.26
CA CYS A 158 3.42 -19.97 0.04
C CYS A 158 3.26 -19.67 1.53
N LEU A 159 2.16 -20.10 2.14
CA LEU A 159 1.93 -19.95 3.59
C LEU A 159 2.97 -20.70 4.41
N ALA A 160 3.31 -21.94 4.03
CA ALA A 160 4.37 -22.70 4.70
C ALA A 160 5.76 -22.04 4.57
N MET A 161 6.04 -21.36 3.45
CA MET A 161 7.26 -20.56 3.29
C MET A 161 7.25 -19.34 4.23
N GLN A 162 6.12 -18.63 4.32
CA GLN A 162 5.96 -17.49 5.22
C GLN A 162 6.10 -17.90 6.70
N ASP A 163 5.56 -19.04 7.11
CA ASP A 163 5.71 -19.58 8.46
C ASP A 163 7.18 -19.83 8.81
N ARG A 164 7.92 -20.48 7.91
CA ARG A 164 9.36 -20.71 8.08
C ARG A 164 10.15 -19.41 8.15
N TRP A 165 9.79 -18.44 7.32
CA TRP A 165 10.43 -17.12 7.32
C TRP A 165 10.18 -16.37 8.64
N CYS A 166 8.93 -16.35 9.10
CA CYS A 166 8.57 -15.71 10.37
C CYS A 166 9.31 -16.34 11.55
N ALA A 167 9.40 -17.67 11.60
CA ALA A 167 10.14 -18.38 12.64
C ALA A 167 11.64 -18.05 12.61
N ALA A 168 12.24 -17.94 11.43
CA ALA A 168 13.66 -17.58 11.30
C ALA A 168 13.97 -16.12 11.65
N ARG A 169 12.97 -15.25 11.65
CA ARG A 169 13.09 -13.80 11.92
C ARG A 169 12.48 -13.37 13.25
N ASP A 170 11.96 -14.30 14.04
CA ASP A 170 11.19 -14.03 15.26
C ASP A 170 10.10 -12.96 15.03
N CYS A 171 9.36 -13.08 13.93
CA CYS A 171 8.47 -12.02 13.44
C CYS A 171 7.38 -11.60 14.44
N LYS A 172 7.02 -12.49 15.38
CA LYS A 172 6.03 -12.24 16.42
C LYS A 172 6.47 -11.18 17.45
N THR A 173 7.77 -10.89 17.51
CA THR A 173 8.35 -9.94 18.47
C THR A 173 8.49 -8.53 17.91
N GLU A 174 8.48 -8.37 16.59
CA GLU A 174 8.55 -7.09 15.89
C GLU A 174 7.16 -6.75 15.32
N PRO A 175 6.48 -5.69 15.80
CA PRO A 175 5.12 -5.37 15.37
C PRO A 175 4.95 -5.23 13.85
N GLY A 176 5.92 -4.65 13.14
CA GLY A 176 5.89 -4.50 11.69
C GLY A 176 5.86 -5.84 10.96
N LEU A 177 6.76 -6.76 11.29
CA LEU A 177 6.83 -8.09 10.72
C LEU A 177 5.61 -8.94 11.09
N CYS A 178 5.04 -8.75 12.27
CA CYS A 178 3.77 -9.39 12.65
C CYS A 178 2.61 -8.86 11.80
N GLY A 179 2.57 -7.54 11.54
CA GLY A 179 1.60 -6.93 10.65
C GLY A 179 1.72 -7.42 9.21
N GLU A 180 2.95 -7.50 8.69
CA GLU A 180 3.25 -8.04 7.35
C GLU A 180 2.82 -9.51 7.24
N TYR A 181 3.12 -10.34 8.24
CA TYR A 181 2.68 -11.72 8.27
C TYR A 181 1.16 -11.83 8.13
N ARG A 182 0.40 -11.03 8.89
CA ARG A 182 -1.07 -11.01 8.80
C ARG A 182 -1.56 -10.55 7.44
N ALA A 183 -0.93 -9.52 6.86
CA ALA A 183 -1.29 -9.01 5.55
C ALA A 183 -1.04 -10.04 4.42
N ILE A 184 0.06 -10.80 4.50
CA ILE A 184 0.36 -11.89 3.56
C ILE A 184 -0.69 -13.00 3.68
N VAL A 185 -1.00 -13.44 4.89
CA VAL A 185 -2.04 -14.47 5.13
C VAL A 185 -3.38 -14.01 4.58
N GLU A 186 -3.78 -12.77 4.85
CA GLU A 186 -5.02 -12.16 4.38
C GLU A 186 -5.10 -12.05 2.85
N THR A 187 -3.96 -11.88 2.17
CA THR A 187 -3.92 -11.78 0.70
C THR A 187 -4.04 -13.15 0.01
N LEU A 188 -3.61 -14.21 0.70
CA LEU A 188 -3.57 -15.57 0.17
C LEU A 188 -4.82 -16.40 0.52
N GLN A 189 -5.73 -15.86 1.34
CA GLN A 189 -7.00 -16.49 1.75
C GLN A 189 -8.18 -15.89 0.99
#